data_AF-A0A2K9NKF4-F1
#
_entry.id   AF-A0A2K9NKF4-F1
#
_cell.length_a   1.000
_cell.length_b   1.000
_cell.length_c   1.000
_cell.angle_alpha   90.00
_cell.angle_beta   90.00
_cell.angle_gamma   90.00
#
_symmetry.space_group_name_H-M   'P 1'
#
loop_
_entity.id
_entity.type
_entity.pdbx_description
1 polymer ?
#
loop_
_entity_poly.entity_id
_entity_poly.type
_entity_poly.pdbx_seq_one_letter_code
_entity_poly.pdbx_strand_id
1 'polypeptide(L)'
;MKSLLTRATLALTLAISIAGPAAAHRQWMLPSATVLSGQDPWITVDAAVSNDLFYFEHVPLRLDGLAVTNPDGSAGTAENQATGKYRSTFDVHLTQPGTYKVALASAGIMASWEENGQRKRWRGTAETFAKEVPANAEKLQVTEGARRLEFFATSGKPTDTVLKPTGKGLELSPVTHPNDLFAGEKASFKLLLDGKPAPEVEVTVIPGGIRYRNDLGEMKVKTDKDGAFTITWPTPGMYWMTAQTEDKKTTVPQANKRSASYTATFEVLAQ
;
A
#
# COMPACT_ATOMS: atom_id res chain seq x y z
N MET A 1 37.25 -36.23 -54.40
CA MET A 1 35.82 -35.93 -54.15
C MET A 1 35.38 -36.70 -52.92
N LYS A 2 35.46 -36.05 -51.74
CA LYS A 2 35.03 -36.62 -50.45
C LYS A 2 34.27 -35.53 -49.70
N SER A 3 33.20 -35.96 -49.06
CA SER A 3 32.18 -35.20 -48.33
C SER A 3 32.74 -34.24 -47.29
N LEU A 4 31.92 -33.26 -46.87
CA LEU A 4 31.64 -32.98 -45.46
C LEU A 4 30.44 -32.02 -45.35
N LEU A 5 29.37 -32.52 -44.73
CA LEU A 5 28.30 -31.71 -44.17
C LEU A 5 28.87 -30.81 -43.07
N THR A 6 28.46 -29.55 -43.02
CA THR A 6 28.63 -28.75 -41.80
C THR A 6 27.33 -28.05 -41.43
N ARG A 7 26.91 -28.35 -40.20
CA ARG A 7 25.66 -28.10 -39.51
C ARG A 7 25.30 -26.61 -39.40
N ALA A 8 23.99 -26.36 -39.46
CA ALA A 8 23.34 -25.14 -39.01
C ALA A 8 23.60 -24.85 -37.52
N THR A 9 23.67 -23.58 -37.15
CA THR A 9 23.47 -23.15 -35.77
C THR A 9 22.76 -21.79 -35.78
N LEU A 10 21.43 -21.85 -35.63
CA LEU A 10 20.60 -20.68 -35.39
C LEU A 10 20.67 -20.38 -33.89
N ALA A 11 21.40 -19.34 -33.51
CA ALA A 11 21.47 -18.89 -32.12
C ALA A 11 20.20 -18.09 -31.79
N LEU A 12 19.20 -18.77 -31.22
CA LEU A 12 18.02 -18.14 -30.64
C LEU A 12 18.38 -17.65 -29.23
N THR A 13 18.76 -16.39 -29.09
CA THR A 13 18.90 -15.73 -27.79
C THR A 13 17.53 -15.60 -27.13
N LEU A 14 17.23 -16.53 -26.23
CA LEU A 14 16.08 -16.45 -25.34
C LEU A 14 16.38 -15.38 -24.27
N ALA A 15 15.82 -14.19 -24.44
CA ALA A 15 15.80 -13.18 -23.38
C ALA A 15 14.91 -13.69 -22.24
N ILE A 16 15.52 -14.29 -21.23
CA ILE A 16 14.84 -14.64 -19.99
C ILE A 16 14.57 -13.32 -19.26
N SER A 17 13.38 -12.76 -19.47
CA SER A 17 12.81 -11.75 -18.58
C SER A 17 12.64 -12.40 -17.22
N ILE A 18 13.46 -11.97 -16.26
CA ILE A 18 13.31 -12.33 -14.85
C ILE A 18 12.04 -11.61 -14.38
N ALA A 19 10.88 -12.22 -14.60
CA ALA A 19 9.66 -11.84 -13.92
C ALA A 19 9.91 -12.10 -12.43
N GLY A 20 10.24 -11.03 -11.69
CA GLY A 20 10.29 -11.10 -10.23
C GLY A 20 8.95 -11.63 -9.70
N PRO A 21 8.91 -12.25 -8.51
CA PRO A 21 7.66 -12.75 -7.96
C PRO A 21 6.70 -11.58 -7.82
N ALA A 22 5.67 -11.55 -8.68
CA ALA A 22 4.56 -10.64 -8.52
C ALA A 22 4.00 -10.90 -7.11
N ALA A 23 4.03 -9.87 -6.25
CA ALA A 23 3.53 -9.99 -4.90
C ALA A 23 2.03 -10.34 -4.98
N ALA A 24 1.74 -11.62 -4.79
CA ALA A 24 0.41 -12.17 -5.04
C ALA A 24 -0.61 -11.72 -3.98
N HIS A 25 -0.20 -11.18 -2.83
CA HIS A 25 -1.16 -10.77 -1.79
C HIS A 25 -1.20 -9.25 -1.63
N ARG A 26 -2.13 -8.61 -2.32
CA ARG A 26 -2.36 -7.16 -2.30
C ARG A 26 -3.41 -6.81 -1.25
N GLN A 27 -3.05 -5.94 -0.31
CA GLN A 27 -3.98 -5.40 0.68
C GLN A 27 -4.60 -4.11 0.15
N TRP A 28 -5.91 -3.94 0.34
CA TRP A 28 -6.62 -2.76 -0.14
C TRP A 28 -7.84 -2.44 0.71
N MET A 29 -8.21 -1.16 0.69
CA MET A 29 -9.50 -0.63 1.11
C MET A 29 -10.14 0.03 -0.10
N LEU A 30 -11.39 -0.31 -0.40
CA LEU A 30 -12.13 0.17 -1.56
C LEU A 30 -13.38 0.90 -1.07
N PRO A 31 -13.39 2.24 -1.06
CA PRO A 31 -14.59 3.00 -0.75
C PRO A 31 -15.58 2.96 -1.93
N SER A 32 -16.88 3.10 -1.63
CA SER A 32 -17.95 3.18 -2.62
C SER A 32 -17.91 4.42 -3.51
N ALA A 33 -17.29 5.50 -3.02
CA ALA A 33 -17.01 6.75 -3.72
C ALA A 33 -15.93 7.53 -2.95
N THR A 34 -15.22 8.42 -3.62
CA THR A 34 -14.22 9.29 -3.00
C THR A 34 -14.52 10.78 -3.15
N VAL A 35 -15.47 11.16 -4.02
CA VAL A 35 -15.97 12.54 -4.14
C VAL A 35 -17.49 12.50 -3.98
N LEU A 36 -17.99 13.17 -2.94
CA LEU A 36 -19.39 13.15 -2.58
C LEU A 36 -19.93 14.58 -2.43
N SER A 37 -21.19 14.73 -2.78
CA SER A 37 -21.99 15.94 -2.52
C SER A 37 -23.34 15.54 -1.95
N GLY A 38 -23.90 16.35 -1.08
CA GLY A 38 -25.20 16.07 -0.46
C GLY A 38 -25.24 16.56 0.98
N GLN A 39 -26.41 16.43 1.62
CA GLN A 39 -26.61 16.88 2.99
C GLN A 39 -26.11 15.88 4.03
N ASP A 40 -26.19 14.57 3.72
CA ASP A 40 -25.84 13.50 4.65
C ASP A 40 -25.07 12.37 3.94
N PRO A 41 -23.85 12.62 3.44
CA PRO A 41 -23.13 11.64 2.66
C PRO A 41 -22.51 10.54 3.55
N TRP A 42 -22.59 9.31 3.05
CA TRP A 42 -21.95 8.13 3.64
C TRP A 42 -21.07 7.47 2.59
N ILE A 43 -19.97 6.86 3.04
CA ILE A 43 -19.21 5.89 2.25
C ILE A 43 -19.28 4.53 2.94
N THR A 44 -19.42 3.48 2.14
CA THR A 44 -19.19 2.11 2.59
C THR A 44 -17.87 1.63 2.02
N VAL A 45 -17.12 0.86 2.81
CA VAL A 45 -15.76 0.46 2.46
C VAL A 45 -15.62 -1.04 2.57
N ASP A 46 -15.12 -1.64 1.49
CA ASP A 46 -14.68 -3.02 1.45
C ASP A 46 -13.17 -3.12 1.69
N ALA A 47 -12.72 -4.01 2.57
CA ALA A 47 -11.31 -4.20 2.90
C ALA A 47 -10.90 -5.68 2.82
N ALA A 48 -9.92 -5.99 1.98
CA ALA A 48 -9.48 -7.36 1.75
C ALA A 48 -8.00 -7.48 1.38
N VAL A 49 -7.53 -8.72 1.41
CA VAL A 49 -6.27 -9.16 0.81
C VAL A 49 -6.63 -10.09 -0.34
N SER A 50 -6.03 -9.92 -1.51
CA SER A 50 -6.32 -10.73 -2.71
C SER A 50 -5.16 -10.76 -3.70
N ASN A 51 -5.19 -11.70 -4.67
CA ASN A 51 -4.29 -11.61 -5.82
C ASN A 51 -4.83 -10.61 -6.82
N ASP A 52 -6.07 -10.79 -7.25
CA ASP A 52 -6.71 -9.81 -8.13
C ASP A 52 -7.21 -8.60 -7.35
N LEU A 53 -6.85 -7.39 -7.81
CA LEU A 53 -7.21 -6.16 -7.13
C LEU A 53 -8.72 -5.92 -7.14
N PHE A 54 -9.25 -5.61 -5.97
CA PHE A 54 -10.67 -5.38 -5.72
C PHE A 54 -11.56 -6.62 -5.93
N TYR A 55 -10.99 -7.83 -5.76
CA TYR A 55 -11.73 -9.09 -5.74
C TYR A 55 -11.57 -9.83 -4.41
N PHE A 56 -12.66 -10.43 -3.94
CA PHE A 56 -12.71 -11.09 -2.63
C PHE A 56 -12.37 -12.57 -2.74
N GLU A 57 -11.09 -12.93 -2.82
CA GLU A 57 -10.67 -14.31 -3.11
C GLU A 57 -9.59 -14.90 -2.19
N HIS A 58 -9.06 -14.16 -1.21
CA HIS A 58 -8.05 -14.70 -0.29
C HIS A 58 -8.48 -14.61 1.18
N VAL A 59 -8.35 -13.45 1.84
CA VAL A 59 -8.74 -13.26 3.25
C VAL A 59 -9.20 -11.82 3.52
N PRO A 60 -10.03 -11.58 4.55
CA PRO A 60 -10.36 -10.22 4.96
C PRO A 60 -9.11 -9.48 5.43
N LEU A 61 -9.05 -8.19 5.13
CA LEU A 61 -8.11 -7.31 5.80
C LEU A 61 -8.63 -7.03 7.20
N ARG A 62 -7.83 -7.33 8.23
CA ARG A 62 -8.20 -7.05 9.61
C ARG A 62 -8.18 -5.55 9.86
N LEU A 63 -9.21 -5.05 10.53
CA LEU A 63 -9.42 -3.62 10.79
C LEU A 63 -8.79 -3.15 12.12
N ASP A 64 -7.99 -3.99 12.78
CA ASP A 64 -7.26 -3.60 13.99
C ASP A 64 -6.36 -2.39 13.71
N GLY A 65 -6.61 -1.28 14.40
CA GLY A 65 -5.90 -0.02 14.19
C GLY A 65 -6.42 0.83 13.02
N LEU A 66 -7.63 0.55 12.51
CA LEU A 66 -8.31 1.41 11.56
C LEU A 66 -8.56 2.78 12.19
N ALA A 67 -8.12 3.83 11.52
CA ALA A 67 -8.32 5.20 11.94
C ALA A 67 -9.06 5.98 10.84
N VAL A 68 -10.11 6.68 11.24
CA VAL A 68 -10.78 7.71 10.44
C VAL A 68 -10.36 9.07 11.00
N THR A 69 -9.96 9.99 10.13
CA THR A 69 -9.63 11.37 10.49
C THR A 69 -10.55 12.31 9.71
N ASN A 70 -11.27 13.15 10.45
CA ASN A 70 -12.19 14.15 9.91
C ASN A 70 -11.43 15.30 9.23
N PRO A 71 -12.09 16.13 8.40
CA PRO A 71 -11.48 17.27 7.71
C PRO A 71 -10.77 18.29 8.60
N ASP A 72 -11.21 18.45 9.84
CA ASP A 72 -10.59 19.32 10.85
C ASP A 72 -9.37 18.68 11.56
N GLY A 73 -9.08 17.40 11.29
CA GLY A 73 -8.03 16.62 11.93
C GLY A 73 -8.45 15.86 13.19
N SER A 74 -9.70 16.00 13.63
CA SER A 74 -10.26 15.24 14.75
C SER A 74 -10.45 13.76 14.38
N ALA A 75 -10.53 12.90 15.39
CA ALA A 75 -10.82 11.49 15.18
C ALA A 75 -12.28 11.30 14.73
N GLY A 76 -12.47 10.56 13.65
CA GLY A 76 -13.77 10.07 13.19
C GLY A 76 -14.03 8.63 13.62
N THR A 77 -15.18 8.10 13.22
CA THR A 77 -15.61 6.73 13.56
C THR A 77 -15.76 5.89 12.30
N ALA A 78 -15.30 4.64 12.37
CA ALA A 78 -15.68 3.60 11.42
C ALA A 78 -16.85 2.81 12.00
N GLU A 79 -18.04 3.02 11.44
CA GLU A 79 -19.29 2.43 11.89
C GLU A 79 -19.55 1.07 11.20
N ASN A 80 -20.48 0.29 11.76
CA ASN A 80 -20.95 -0.97 11.17
C ASN A 80 -19.82 -1.96 10.77
N GLN A 81 -18.73 -1.98 11.53
CA GLN A 81 -17.60 -2.86 11.26
C GLN A 81 -18.03 -4.33 11.31
N ALA A 82 -17.82 -5.06 10.22
CA ALA A 82 -18.09 -6.48 10.13
C ALA A 82 -16.93 -7.20 9.43
N THR A 83 -16.65 -8.44 9.84
CA THR A 83 -15.64 -9.27 9.18
C THR A 83 -16.24 -10.60 8.76
N GLY A 84 -16.29 -10.84 7.45
CA GLY A 84 -16.72 -12.08 6.85
C GLY A 84 -15.54 -13.00 6.48
N LYS A 85 -15.80 -13.95 5.58
CA LYS A 85 -14.80 -14.94 5.13
C LYS A 85 -13.69 -14.36 4.26
N TYR A 86 -14.01 -13.39 3.39
CA TYR A 86 -13.09 -12.84 2.39
C TYR A 86 -12.90 -11.33 2.47
N ARG A 87 -13.73 -10.64 3.24
CA ARG A 87 -13.69 -9.18 3.36
C ARG A 87 -14.14 -8.72 4.73
N SER A 88 -13.60 -7.58 5.14
CA SER A 88 -14.17 -6.77 6.20
C SER A 88 -14.85 -5.55 5.58
N THR A 89 -15.92 -5.08 6.21
CA THR A 89 -16.69 -3.91 5.78
C THR A 89 -16.85 -2.94 6.92
N PHE A 90 -17.00 -1.67 6.59
CA PHE A 90 -17.35 -0.62 7.54
C PHE A 90 -17.90 0.59 6.78
N ASP A 91 -18.59 1.47 7.50
CA ASP A 91 -19.14 2.70 6.97
C ASP A 91 -18.47 3.92 7.62
N VAL A 92 -18.43 5.03 6.89
CA VAL A 92 -17.98 6.32 7.42
C VAL A 92 -19.02 7.38 7.09
N HIS A 93 -19.55 8.01 8.13
CA HIS A 93 -20.46 9.13 8.03
C HIS A 93 -19.69 10.44 7.82
N LEU A 94 -19.93 11.12 6.71
CA LEU A 94 -19.19 12.33 6.34
C LEU A 94 -19.91 13.60 6.84
N THR A 95 -19.92 13.78 8.16
CA THR A 95 -20.63 14.85 8.89
C THR A 95 -20.04 16.26 8.73
N GLN A 96 -18.86 16.40 8.15
CA GLN A 96 -18.15 17.65 7.96
C GLN A 96 -17.79 17.83 6.47
N PRO A 97 -17.88 19.05 5.92
CA PRO A 97 -17.35 19.32 4.59
C PRO A 97 -15.81 19.27 4.63
N GLY A 98 -15.22 18.69 3.58
CA GLY A 98 -13.78 18.57 3.43
C GLY A 98 -13.31 17.14 3.18
N THR A 99 -12.00 16.97 3.26
CA THR A 99 -11.33 15.70 2.96
C THR A 99 -11.09 14.92 4.24
N TYR A 100 -11.56 13.68 4.23
CA TYR A 100 -11.35 12.66 5.23
C TYR A 100 -10.14 11.81 4.84
N LYS A 101 -9.42 11.31 5.84
CA LYS A 101 -8.42 10.25 5.67
C LYS A 101 -8.88 9.02 6.41
N VAL A 102 -8.82 7.87 5.75
CA VAL A 102 -9.01 6.57 6.38
C VAL A 102 -7.74 5.77 6.21
N ALA A 103 -7.16 5.31 7.31
CA ALA A 103 -5.86 4.68 7.30
C ALA A 103 -5.80 3.44 8.22
N LEU A 104 -5.11 2.42 7.73
CA LEU A 104 -4.57 1.32 8.51
C LEU A 104 -3.05 1.45 8.50
N ALA A 105 -2.48 1.85 9.63
CA ALA A 105 -1.04 1.99 9.78
C ALA A 105 -0.57 1.12 10.94
N SER A 106 0.54 0.41 10.74
CA SER A 106 1.19 -0.34 11.81
C SER A 106 2.69 -0.32 11.63
N ALA A 107 3.41 -0.17 12.73
CA ALA A 107 4.86 -0.34 12.78
C ALA A 107 5.23 -1.24 13.95
N GLY A 108 6.28 -2.02 13.81
CA GLY A 108 6.77 -2.87 14.88
C GLY A 108 7.78 -3.90 14.43
N ILE A 109 8.10 -4.78 15.36
CA ILE A 109 9.07 -5.84 15.18
C ILE A 109 8.31 -7.16 15.13
N MET A 110 8.70 -8.01 14.18
CA MET A 110 8.32 -9.41 14.16
C MET A 110 9.56 -10.26 14.39
N ALA A 111 9.42 -11.28 15.23
CA ALA A 111 10.48 -12.22 15.51
C ALA A 111 9.98 -13.66 15.39
N SER A 112 10.87 -14.56 15.00
CA SER A 112 10.64 -15.99 15.14
C SER A 112 11.93 -16.70 15.53
N TRP A 113 11.80 -17.71 16.38
CA TRP A 113 12.91 -18.53 16.87
C TRP A 113 12.44 -19.95 17.13
N GLU A 114 13.37 -20.85 17.41
CA GLU A 114 13.07 -22.20 17.89
C GLU A 114 13.22 -22.28 19.40
N GLU A 115 12.24 -22.90 20.05
CA GLU A 115 12.25 -23.19 21.48
C GLU A 115 11.67 -24.59 21.68
N ASN A 116 12.43 -25.48 22.32
CA ASN A 116 12.05 -26.89 22.51
C ASN A 116 11.64 -27.60 21.20
N GLY A 117 12.34 -27.32 20.10
CA GLY A 117 12.05 -27.88 18.77
C GLY A 117 10.79 -27.33 18.09
N GLN A 118 10.13 -26.32 18.66
CA GLN A 118 8.96 -25.67 18.08
C GLN A 118 9.27 -24.23 17.65
N ARG A 119 8.76 -23.84 16.48
CA ARG A 119 8.86 -22.45 16.01
C ARG A 119 7.93 -21.55 16.80
N LYS A 120 8.49 -20.59 17.53
CA LYS A 120 7.75 -19.48 18.15
C LYS A 120 7.73 -18.29 17.22
N ARG A 121 6.66 -17.51 17.31
CA ARG A 121 6.50 -16.22 16.63
C ARG A 121 6.09 -15.18 17.64
N TRP A 122 6.58 -13.98 17.44
CA TRP A 122 6.31 -12.84 18.29
C TRP A 122 6.15 -11.58 17.44
N ARG A 123 5.31 -10.67 17.91
CA ARG A 123 5.13 -9.35 17.33
C ARG A 123 4.94 -8.34 18.46
N GLY A 124 5.65 -7.22 18.38
CA GLY A 124 5.56 -6.16 19.37
C GLY A 124 6.41 -4.94 19.04
N THR A 125 6.77 -4.17 20.06
CA THR A 125 7.56 -2.95 19.94
C THR A 125 9.01 -3.20 20.37
N ALA A 126 9.92 -2.26 20.11
CA ALA A 126 11.29 -2.35 20.60
C ALA A 126 11.36 -2.46 22.13
N GLU A 127 10.43 -1.81 22.84
CA GLU A 127 10.36 -1.78 24.31
C GLU A 127 9.99 -3.14 24.91
N THR A 128 9.12 -3.91 24.25
CA THR A 128 8.70 -5.23 24.72
C THR A 128 9.59 -6.35 24.20
N PHE A 129 10.30 -6.12 23.08
CA PHE A 129 11.17 -7.12 22.44
C PHE A 129 12.19 -7.73 23.41
N ALA A 130 12.98 -6.90 24.10
CA ALA A 130 14.04 -7.39 24.99
C ALA A 130 13.51 -8.13 26.24
N LYS A 131 12.23 -7.95 26.58
CA LYS A 131 11.59 -8.60 27.74
C LYS A 131 10.99 -9.96 27.37
N GLU A 132 10.51 -10.08 26.14
CA GLU A 132 9.68 -11.20 25.70
C GLU A 132 10.39 -12.14 24.71
N VAL A 133 11.47 -11.69 24.08
CA VAL A 133 12.26 -12.50 23.14
C VAL A 133 13.61 -12.85 23.77
N PRO A 134 13.95 -14.16 23.91
CA PRO A 134 15.23 -14.55 24.49
C PRO A 134 16.41 -14.07 23.63
N ALA A 135 17.40 -13.43 24.26
CA ALA A 135 18.54 -12.84 23.55
C ALA A 135 19.42 -13.87 22.82
N ASN A 136 19.47 -15.09 23.33
CA ASN A 136 20.21 -16.23 22.79
C ASN A 136 19.28 -17.28 22.15
N ALA A 137 18.08 -16.88 21.72
CA ALA A 137 17.12 -17.78 21.10
C ALA A 137 17.72 -18.46 19.84
N GLU A 138 17.51 -19.77 19.73
CA GLU A 138 18.02 -20.54 18.61
C GLU A 138 17.33 -20.12 17.30
N LYS A 139 18.13 -19.92 16.24
CA LYS A 139 17.67 -19.47 14.91
C LYS A 139 16.79 -18.22 14.96
N LEU A 140 17.12 -17.29 15.86
CA LEU A 140 16.41 -16.02 15.97
C LEU A 140 16.46 -15.24 14.65
N GLN A 141 15.29 -14.95 14.10
CA GLN A 141 15.08 -14.07 12.96
C GLN A 141 14.27 -12.88 13.43
N VAL A 142 14.75 -11.67 13.16
CA VAL A 142 14.07 -10.42 13.54
C VAL A 142 13.96 -9.52 12.33
N THR A 143 12.75 -9.04 12.10
CA THR A 143 12.44 -8.07 11.05
C THR A 143 11.68 -6.91 11.68
N GLU A 144 12.03 -5.70 11.27
CA GLU A 144 11.27 -4.52 11.62
C GLU A 144 10.56 -3.99 10.38
N GLY A 145 9.34 -3.48 10.56
CA GLY A 145 8.68 -2.82 9.46
C GLY A 145 7.60 -1.85 9.86
N ALA A 146 7.32 -0.95 8.93
CA ALA A 146 6.19 -0.03 8.97
C ALA A 146 5.38 -0.22 7.69
N ARG A 147 4.06 -0.32 7.83
CA ARG A 147 3.14 -0.40 6.69
C ARG A 147 2.03 0.61 6.88
N ARG A 148 1.62 1.21 5.78
CA ARG A 148 0.46 2.09 5.70
C ARG A 148 -0.39 1.74 4.50
N LEU A 149 -1.68 1.62 4.75
CA LEU A 149 -2.72 1.54 3.73
C LEU A 149 -3.70 2.68 3.99
N GLU A 150 -4.00 3.51 3.00
CA GLU A 150 -4.96 4.60 3.16
C GLU A 150 -5.81 4.85 1.91
N PHE A 151 -6.91 5.58 2.10
CA PHE A 151 -7.62 6.25 1.03
C PHE A 151 -8.14 7.59 1.56
N PHE A 152 -8.57 8.43 0.63
CA PHE A 152 -9.13 9.75 0.92
C PHE A 152 -10.53 9.84 0.33
N ALA A 153 -11.43 10.51 1.03
CA ALA A 153 -12.75 10.83 0.52
C ALA A 153 -13.07 12.28 0.85
N THR A 154 -13.70 12.99 -0.09
CA THR A 154 -14.05 14.40 0.06
C THR A 154 -15.56 14.57 0.01
N SER A 155 -16.12 15.25 1.01
CA SER A 155 -17.50 15.74 1.02
C SER A 155 -17.50 17.24 0.72
N GLY A 156 -18.11 17.66 -0.39
CA GLY A 156 -18.10 19.06 -0.81
C GLY A 156 -16.72 19.54 -1.28
N LYS A 157 -16.19 20.62 -0.70
CA LYS A 157 -14.93 21.23 -1.14
C LYS A 157 -13.72 20.53 -0.49
N PRO A 158 -12.68 20.13 -1.26
CA PRO A 158 -11.47 19.52 -0.71
C PRO A 158 -10.74 20.38 0.35
N THR A 159 -10.10 19.73 1.31
CA THR A 159 -9.25 20.36 2.34
C THR A 159 -7.93 19.62 2.55
N ASP A 160 -6.85 20.35 2.81
CA ASP A 160 -5.50 19.75 2.91
C ASP A 160 -5.09 19.35 4.32
N THR A 161 -5.89 19.65 5.35
CA THR A 161 -5.54 19.46 6.77
C THR A 161 -5.07 18.04 7.04
N VAL A 162 -5.84 17.05 6.55
CA VAL A 162 -5.52 15.64 6.76
C VAL A 162 -4.38 15.17 5.87
N LEU A 163 -4.00 15.87 4.80
CA LEU A 163 -2.95 15.43 3.87
C LEU A 163 -1.53 15.56 4.43
N LYS A 164 -1.38 16.20 5.59
CA LYS A 164 -0.09 16.33 6.28
C LYS A 164 0.45 14.94 6.67
N PRO A 165 1.72 14.62 6.35
CA PRO A 165 2.36 13.39 6.78
C PRO A 165 2.58 13.38 8.31
N THR A 166 2.61 12.19 8.90
CA THR A 166 2.85 11.98 10.34
C THR A 166 4.34 11.95 10.71
N GLY A 167 5.22 11.88 9.71
CA GLY A 167 6.67 11.75 9.87
C GLY A 167 7.14 10.33 10.21
N LYS A 168 6.30 9.30 9.98
CA LYS A 168 6.58 7.91 10.38
C LYS A 168 6.39 6.92 9.25
N GLY A 169 7.44 6.17 8.94
CA GLY A 169 7.44 5.16 7.88
C GLY A 169 7.44 5.80 6.49
N LEU A 170 7.01 5.04 5.49
CA LEU A 170 6.82 5.53 4.13
C LEU A 170 5.44 6.16 4.00
N GLU A 171 5.38 7.39 3.50
CA GLU A 171 4.17 8.20 3.42
C GLU A 171 4.09 8.91 2.07
N LEU A 172 2.86 9.12 1.59
CA LEU A 172 2.60 9.99 0.46
C LEU A 172 2.29 11.41 0.95
N SER A 173 2.91 12.39 0.32
CA SER A 173 2.58 13.80 0.43
C SER A 173 2.09 14.29 -0.93
N PRO A 174 0.77 14.54 -1.10
CA PRO A 174 0.22 14.96 -2.38
C PRO A 174 0.64 16.37 -2.78
N VAL A 175 0.94 16.56 -4.06
CA VAL A 175 1.01 17.89 -4.70
C VAL A 175 -0.30 18.16 -5.44
N THR A 176 -0.83 17.15 -6.14
CA THR A 176 -2.21 17.09 -6.63
C THR A 176 -3.09 16.46 -5.56
N HIS A 177 -4.26 17.04 -5.28
CA HIS A 177 -5.17 16.53 -4.27
C HIS A 177 -5.64 15.10 -4.63
N PRO A 178 -5.66 14.14 -3.67
CA PRO A 178 -5.92 12.73 -3.97
C PRO A 178 -7.35 12.41 -4.45
N ASN A 179 -8.29 13.35 -4.27
CA ASN A 179 -9.66 13.28 -4.81
C ASN A 179 -9.91 14.26 -5.97
N ASP A 180 -8.84 14.77 -6.59
CA ASP A 180 -8.88 15.67 -7.76
C ASP A 180 -8.08 15.05 -8.90
N LEU A 181 -8.51 13.84 -9.33
CA LEU A 181 -7.80 13.03 -10.31
C LEU A 181 -8.73 12.75 -11.49
N PHE A 182 -8.30 13.13 -12.70
CA PHE A 182 -9.05 12.95 -13.93
C PHE A 182 -8.24 12.15 -14.96
N ALA A 183 -8.95 11.36 -15.76
CA ALA A 183 -8.34 10.62 -16.86
C ALA A 183 -7.75 11.57 -17.91
N GLY A 184 -6.57 11.23 -18.43
CA GLY A 184 -5.77 12.06 -19.33
C GLY A 184 -4.90 13.10 -18.63
N GLU A 185 -5.14 13.39 -17.35
CA GLU A 185 -4.41 14.42 -16.61
C GLU A 185 -3.24 13.87 -15.81
N LYS A 186 -2.28 14.76 -15.52
CA LYS A 186 -1.12 14.48 -14.68
C LYS A 186 -1.43 14.82 -13.23
N ALA A 187 -1.19 13.86 -12.34
CA ALA A 187 -1.16 14.09 -10.90
C ALA A 187 0.26 13.93 -10.36
N SER A 188 0.67 14.82 -9.46
CA SER A 188 2.00 14.80 -8.86
C SER A 188 1.94 14.55 -7.36
N PHE A 189 2.90 13.79 -6.87
CA PHE A 189 2.99 13.41 -5.47
C PHE A 189 4.46 13.35 -5.03
N LYS A 190 4.68 13.22 -3.73
CA LYS A 190 5.99 12.91 -3.15
C LYS A 190 5.88 11.72 -2.20
N LEU A 191 6.87 10.84 -2.21
CA LEU A 191 7.08 9.88 -1.12
C LEU A 191 8.08 10.42 -0.12
N LEU A 192 7.74 10.25 1.16
CA LEU A 192 8.57 10.62 2.28
C LEU A 192 8.83 9.38 3.14
N LEU A 193 10.08 9.16 3.53
CA LEU A 193 10.47 8.16 4.52
C LEU A 193 10.85 8.88 5.82
N ASP A 194 10.06 8.66 6.87
CA ASP A 194 10.19 9.32 8.17
C ASP A 194 10.24 10.87 8.04
N GLY A 195 9.34 11.41 7.22
CA GLY A 195 9.23 12.86 6.96
C GLY A 195 10.29 13.45 6.03
N LYS A 196 11.23 12.66 5.51
CA LYS A 196 12.26 13.12 4.55
C LYS A 196 11.99 12.60 3.15
N PRO A 197 12.38 13.31 2.07
CA PRO A 197 12.32 12.79 0.71
C PRO A 197 12.81 11.34 0.59
N ALA A 198 12.01 10.49 -0.07
CA ALA A 198 12.36 9.10 -0.35
C ALA A 198 12.70 8.94 -1.84
N PRO A 199 13.97 9.13 -2.24
CA PRO A 199 14.37 9.05 -3.63
C PRO A 199 14.53 7.61 -4.11
N GLU A 200 14.48 7.41 -5.42
CA GLU A 200 14.72 6.14 -6.09
C GLU A 200 13.79 4.99 -5.64
N VAL A 201 12.59 5.33 -5.14
CA VAL A 201 11.57 4.35 -4.77
C VAL A 201 10.71 4.03 -5.99
N GLU A 202 10.61 2.74 -6.34
CA GLU A 202 9.67 2.29 -7.36
C GLU A 202 8.23 2.39 -6.80
N VAL A 203 7.38 3.05 -7.56
CA VAL A 203 5.94 3.18 -7.32
C VAL A 203 5.23 2.38 -8.40
N THR A 204 4.43 1.42 -7.96
CA THR A 204 3.57 0.60 -8.82
C THR A 204 2.13 1.09 -8.68
N VAL A 205 1.46 1.28 -9.81
CA VAL A 205 0.04 1.65 -9.89
C VAL A 205 -0.67 0.64 -10.78
N ILE A 206 -1.78 0.07 -10.32
CA ILE A 206 -2.54 -0.93 -11.07
C ILE A 206 -4.03 -0.54 -11.04
N PRO A 207 -4.69 -0.42 -12.22
CA PRO A 207 -6.14 -0.21 -12.27
C PRO A 207 -6.89 -1.43 -11.74
N GLY A 208 -7.99 -1.19 -11.04
CA GLY A 208 -8.97 -2.21 -10.66
C GLY A 208 -9.63 -2.88 -11.86
N GLY A 209 -10.35 -3.98 -11.63
CA GLY A 209 -11.15 -4.62 -12.70
C GLY A 209 -10.37 -5.56 -13.62
N ILE A 210 -9.25 -6.13 -13.16
CA ILE A 210 -8.41 -7.06 -13.93
C ILE A 210 -9.18 -8.24 -14.53
N ARG A 211 -10.24 -8.73 -13.88
CA ARG A 211 -11.06 -9.85 -14.38
C ARG A 211 -11.67 -9.61 -15.77
N TYR A 212 -11.76 -8.35 -16.20
CA TYR A 212 -12.33 -7.94 -17.47
C TYR A 212 -11.27 -7.44 -18.46
N ARG A 213 -9.98 -7.70 -18.20
CA ARG A 213 -8.85 -7.33 -19.06
C ARG A 213 -7.89 -8.50 -19.23
N ASN A 214 -7.11 -8.46 -20.31
CA ASN A 214 -6.10 -9.47 -20.59
C ASN A 214 -4.76 -9.21 -19.87
N ASP A 215 -4.53 -7.98 -19.42
CA ASP A 215 -3.31 -7.55 -18.75
C ASP A 215 -3.60 -6.67 -17.52
N LEU A 216 -2.62 -6.61 -16.61
CA LEU A 216 -2.74 -5.87 -15.34
C LEU A 216 -2.94 -4.36 -15.53
N GLY A 217 -2.50 -3.79 -16.66
CA GLY A 217 -2.39 -2.34 -16.80
C GLY A 217 -1.43 -1.71 -15.79
N GLU A 218 -0.43 -2.46 -15.33
CA GLU A 218 0.56 -2.00 -14.35
C GLU A 218 1.37 -0.82 -14.92
N MET A 219 1.40 0.28 -14.18
CA MET A 219 2.26 1.43 -14.43
C MET A 219 3.32 1.49 -13.35
N LYS A 220 4.57 1.73 -13.75
CA LYS A 220 5.69 1.90 -12.83
C LYS A 220 6.36 3.25 -13.06
N VAL A 221 6.57 3.97 -11.97
CA VAL A 221 7.34 5.22 -11.95
C VAL A 221 8.32 5.16 -10.80
N LYS A 222 9.37 5.97 -10.84
CA LYS A 222 10.38 6.04 -9.78
C LYS A 222 10.42 7.45 -9.22
N THR A 223 10.58 7.56 -7.91
CA THR A 223 10.72 8.88 -7.28
C THR A 223 12.08 9.50 -7.58
N ASP A 224 12.08 10.81 -7.81
CA ASP A 224 13.30 11.59 -8.02
C ASP A 224 14.04 11.89 -6.70
N LYS A 225 15.12 12.68 -6.79
CA LYS A 225 15.93 13.09 -5.62
C LYS A 225 15.14 13.80 -4.50
N ASP A 226 14.02 14.43 -4.83
CA ASP A 226 13.14 15.15 -3.89
C ASP A 226 11.98 14.26 -3.43
N GLY A 227 12.01 12.97 -3.79
CA GLY A 227 10.96 11.98 -3.53
C GLY A 227 9.74 12.16 -4.43
N ALA A 228 9.80 13.05 -5.43
CA ALA A 228 8.65 13.40 -6.26
C ALA A 228 8.45 12.41 -7.41
N PHE A 229 7.19 12.23 -7.82
CA PHE A 229 6.82 11.46 -8.98
C PHE A 229 5.49 11.97 -9.57
N THR A 230 5.27 11.67 -10.85
CA THR A 230 4.06 12.06 -11.58
C THR A 230 3.45 10.84 -12.24
N ILE A 231 2.12 10.73 -12.17
CA ILE A 231 1.33 9.72 -12.87
C ILE A 231 0.44 10.45 -13.87
N THR A 232 0.33 9.93 -15.10
CA THR A 232 -0.73 10.31 -16.04
C THR A 232 -1.78 9.22 -16.01
N TRP A 233 -3.01 9.55 -15.61
CA TRP A 233 -4.05 8.53 -15.43
C TRP A 233 -4.69 8.17 -16.76
N PRO A 234 -4.58 6.92 -17.26
CA PRO A 234 -5.00 6.60 -18.62
C PRO A 234 -6.51 6.56 -18.79
N THR A 235 -7.23 6.05 -17.78
CA THR A 235 -8.69 5.85 -17.83
C THR A 235 -9.34 6.17 -16.49
N PRO A 236 -10.64 6.48 -16.47
CA PRO A 236 -11.39 6.56 -15.22
C PRO A 236 -11.44 5.20 -14.50
N GLY A 237 -11.64 5.24 -13.18
CA GLY A 237 -11.81 4.06 -12.33
C GLY A 237 -10.97 4.09 -11.06
N MET A 238 -11.07 3.01 -10.27
CA MET A 238 -10.30 2.84 -9.04
C MET A 238 -8.91 2.27 -9.35
N TYR A 239 -7.89 2.82 -8.72
CA TYR A 239 -6.49 2.42 -8.85
C TYR A 239 -5.91 2.06 -7.49
N TRP A 240 -5.10 1.02 -7.48
CA TRP A 240 -4.28 0.66 -6.33
C TRP A 240 -2.84 1.07 -6.59
N MET A 241 -2.26 1.85 -5.68
CA MET A 241 -0.87 2.26 -5.72
C MET A 241 -0.10 1.65 -4.56
N THR A 242 1.11 1.19 -4.79
CA THR A 242 2.03 0.77 -3.73
C THR A 242 3.45 1.23 -3.98
N ALA A 243 4.19 1.41 -2.90
CA ALA A 243 5.62 1.63 -2.90
C ALA A 243 6.24 0.95 -1.69
N GLN A 244 7.47 0.46 -1.83
CA GLN A 244 8.21 -0.15 -0.74
C GLN A 244 9.66 0.28 -0.79
N THR A 245 10.22 0.55 0.38
CA THR A 245 11.64 0.84 0.57
C THR A 245 12.17 0.12 1.79
N GLU A 246 13.47 -0.06 1.85
CA GLU A 246 14.12 -0.72 2.96
C GLU A 246 15.42 -0.03 3.35
N ASP A 247 15.71 0.03 4.65
CA ASP A 247 16.94 0.60 5.17
C ASP A 247 17.49 -0.20 6.37
N LYS A 248 18.56 0.34 6.98
CA LYS A 248 19.21 -0.24 8.16
C LYS A 248 18.89 0.54 9.44
N LYS A 249 17.89 1.42 9.44
CA LYS A 249 17.52 2.24 10.60
C LYS A 249 16.58 1.46 11.52
N THR A 250 17.09 0.37 12.08
CA THR A 250 16.33 -0.49 12.99
C THR A 250 16.39 0.02 14.43
N THR A 251 15.33 -0.25 15.19
CA THR A 251 15.17 0.11 16.60
C THR A 251 15.70 -0.96 17.55
N VAL A 252 16.00 -2.17 17.03
CA VAL A 252 16.68 -3.23 17.76
C VAL A 252 17.87 -3.77 16.97
N PRO A 253 19.02 -4.07 17.63
CA PRO A 253 20.23 -4.51 16.94
C PRO A 253 20.10 -5.89 16.28
N GLN A 254 19.15 -6.72 16.71
CA GLN A 254 18.89 -8.03 16.13
C GLN A 254 18.20 -7.95 14.76
N ALA A 255 17.56 -6.82 14.45
CA ALA A 255 16.99 -6.58 13.13
C ALA A 255 18.07 -5.96 12.22
N ASN A 256 18.40 -6.66 11.14
CA ASN A 256 19.39 -6.19 10.16
C ASN A 256 18.81 -5.27 9.08
N LYS A 257 17.47 -5.20 9.01
CA LYS A 257 16.74 -4.49 7.97
C LYS A 257 15.40 -4.00 8.51
N ARG A 258 15.01 -2.80 8.09
CA ARG A 258 13.68 -2.24 8.28
C ARG A 258 13.02 -2.07 6.93
N SER A 259 11.83 -2.63 6.74
CA SER A 259 11.02 -2.42 5.54
C SER A 259 9.91 -1.39 5.80
N ALA A 260 9.72 -0.44 4.91
CA ALA A 260 8.60 0.50 4.96
C ALA A 260 7.77 0.40 3.67
N SER A 261 6.46 0.20 3.80
CA SER A 261 5.54 0.13 2.66
C SER A 261 4.41 1.14 2.77
N TYR A 262 4.06 1.72 1.64
CA TYR A 262 2.91 2.60 1.48
C TYR A 262 1.99 2.01 0.42
N THR A 263 0.69 2.01 0.70
CA THR A 263 -0.35 1.58 -0.23
C THR A 263 -1.51 2.56 -0.16
N ALA A 264 -2.10 2.89 -1.30
CA ALA A 264 -3.30 3.69 -1.35
C ALA A 264 -4.25 3.27 -2.46
N THR A 265 -5.54 3.53 -2.24
CA THR A 265 -6.57 3.45 -3.27
C THR A 265 -6.95 4.85 -3.72
N PHE A 266 -6.95 5.08 -5.03
CA PHE A 266 -7.37 6.34 -5.66
C PHE A 266 -8.55 6.10 -6.59
N GLU A 267 -9.43 7.07 -6.71
CA GLU A 267 -10.44 7.13 -7.75
C GLU A 267 -10.02 8.16 -8.79
N VAL A 268 -10.08 7.79 -10.06
CA VAL A 268 -9.88 8.71 -11.19
C VAL A 268 -11.22 8.88 -11.89
N LEU A 269 -11.66 10.12 -12.06
CA LEU A 269 -12.93 10.45 -12.69
C LEU A 269 -12.76 10.68 -14.20
N ALA A 270 -13.87 10.57 -14.92
CA ALA A 270 -13.95 11.07 -16.29
C ALA A 270 -14.00 12.62 -16.27
N GLN A 271 -13.50 13.23 -17.34
CA GLN A 271 -13.59 14.67 -17.56
C GLN A 271 -15.01 15.09 -17.98
#